data_AF-A0A2M7MLF5-F1
#
_entry.id   AF-A0A2M7MLF5-F1
#
_cell.length_a   1.000
_cell.length_b   1.000
_cell.length_c   1.000
_cell.angle_alpha   90.00
_cell.angle_beta   90.00
_cell.angle_gamma   90.00
#
_symmetry.space_group_name_H-M   'P 1'
#
loop_
_entity.id
_entity.type
_entity.pdbx_description
1 polymer ?
#
loop_
_entity_poly.entity_id
_entity_poly.type
_entity_poly.pdbx_seq_one_letter_code
_entity_poly.pdbx_strand_id
1 'polypeptide(L)'
;MFQSTTKKLKDLFGILTSDIAAKEIRQLITKDAAGYLTFYSKYAEEVSSKRNPMRYLKLAKNLFIAFLLKLNPARRFIYFVLLFLFFWGWQNDIWFYVLTGFVGINILLAFELADKLIMRNELEVARDVQINALPKEPPQNDFYDIDFFYETAQEVGGDYLDFSCDPTDNKLKHIIIGDVSGKGLGAA
;
A
#
# COMPACT_ATOMS: atom_id res chain seq x y z
N MET A 1 -7.36 -28.48 -31.29
CA MET A 1 -7.70 -27.08 -30.97
C MET A 1 -7.58 -26.75 -29.47
N PHE A 2 -7.89 -27.68 -28.55
CA PHE A 2 -7.82 -27.44 -27.09
C PHE A 2 -6.40 -27.27 -26.49
N GLN A 3 -5.36 -27.87 -27.09
CA GLN A 3 -3.99 -27.82 -26.55
C GLN A 3 -3.30 -26.44 -26.71
N SER A 4 -3.71 -25.60 -27.67
CA SER A 4 -3.11 -24.26 -27.81
C SER A 4 -3.65 -23.28 -26.79
N THR A 5 -4.92 -23.44 -26.37
CA THR A 5 -5.57 -22.61 -25.34
C THR A 5 -4.95 -22.83 -23.96
N THR A 6 -4.64 -24.09 -23.61
CA THR A 6 -3.97 -24.42 -22.34
C THR A 6 -2.55 -23.90 -22.27
N LYS A 7 -1.83 -23.87 -23.40
CA LYS A 7 -0.46 -23.33 -23.46
C LYS A 7 -0.46 -21.81 -23.33
N LYS A 8 -1.37 -21.12 -24.03
CA LYS A 8 -1.59 -19.66 -23.88
C LYS A 8 -2.04 -19.25 -22.47
N LEU A 9 -2.89 -20.04 -21.83
CA LEU A 9 -3.30 -19.81 -20.44
C LEU A 9 -2.10 -19.95 -19.49
N LYS A 10 -1.22 -20.92 -19.71
CA LYS A 10 -0.02 -21.13 -18.89
C LYS A 10 1.01 -20.02 -19.09
N ASP A 11 1.17 -19.53 -20.32
CA ASP A 11 2.05 -18.40 -20.64
C ASP A 11 1.49 -17.07 -20.09
N LEU A 12 0.18 -16.84 -20.18
CA LEU A 12 -0.50 -15.70 -19.54
C LEU A 12 -0.39 -15.76 -18.02
N PHE A 13 -0.55 -16.95 -17.43
CA PHE A 13 -0.36 -17.15 -15.99
C PHE A 13 1.09 -16.88 -15.59
N GLY A 14 2.06 -17.30 -16.42
CA GLY A 14 3.48 -17.00 -16.27
C GLY A 14 3.76 -15.50 -16.27
N ILE A 15 3.19 -14.75 -17.22
CA ILE A 15 3.33 -13.28 -17.31
C ILE A 15 2.63 -12.57 -16.13
N LEU A 16 1.46 -13.06 -15.69
CA LEU A 16 0.73 -12.52 -14.53
C LEU A 16 1.43 -12.78 -13.20
N THR A 17 2.28 -13.80 -13.11
CA THR A 17 2.96 -14.21 -11.86
C THR A 17 4.46 -13.91 -11.84
N SER A 18 5.07 -13.52 -12.97
CA SER A 18 6.51 -13.26 -13.06
C SER A 18 6.91 -11.87 -12.57
N ASP A 19 6.07 -10.85 -12.79
CA ASP A 19 6.43 -9.44 -12.48
C ASP A 19 5.98 -8.96 -11.10
N ILE A 20 5.11 -9.72 -10.42
CA ILE A 20 4.64 -9.38 -9.07
C ILE A 20 4.90 -10.61 -8.23
N ALA A 21 6.12 -10.71 -7.69
CA ALA A 21 6.56 -11.87 -6.94
C ALA A 21 5.51 -12.21 -5.88
N ALA A 22 5.07 -13.46 -5.82
CA ALA A 22 4.05 -13.91 -4.87
C ALA A 22 4.38 -13.53 -3.41
N LYS A 23 5.66 -13.26 -3.12
CA LYS A 23 6.18 -12.71 -1.86
C LYS A 23 5.79 -11.23 -1.64
N GLU A 24 5.91 -10.37 -2.65
CA GLU A 24 5.41 -8.99 -2.63
C GLU A 24 3.89 -8.95 -2.52
N ILE A 25 3.16 -9.79 -3.27
CA ILE A 25 1.69 -9.90 -3.13
C ILE A 25 1.35 -10.31 -1.69
N ARG A 26 2.07 -11.28 -1.12
CA ARG A 26 1.88 -11.68 0.28
C ARG A 26 2.16 -10.55 1.24
N GLN A 27 3.19 -9.74 1.00
CA GLN A 27 3.62 -8.64 1.87
C GLN A 27 2.73 -7.39 1.72
N LEU A 28 2.26 -7.09 0.50
CA LEU A 28 1.20 -6.13 0.20
C LEU A 28 -0.09 -6.56 0.90
N ILE A 29 -0.49 -7.81 0.77
CA ILE A 29 -1.67 -8.36 1.45
C ILE A 29 -1.46 -8.36 2.96
N THR A 30 -0.37 -8.84 3.54
CA THR A 30 -0.25 -8.91 5.02
C THR A 30 -0.07 -7.53 5.65
N LYS A 31 0.69 -6.61 5.06
CA LYS A 31 0.94 -5.29 5.63
C LYS A 31 -0.26 -4.35 5.44
N ASP A 32 -0.87 -4.31 4.25
CA ASP A 32 -2.09 -3.53 4.04
C ASP A 32 -3.30 -4.22 4.68
N ALA A 33 -3.42 -5.56 4.56
CA ALA A 33 -4.55 -6.26 5.15
C ALA A 33 -4.49 -6.35 6.68
N ALA A 34 -3.34 -6.20 7.35
CA ALA A 34 -3.30 -6.09 8.82
C ALA A 34 -3.95 -4.77 9.30
N GLY A 35 -3.70 -3.66 8.59
CA GLY A 35 -4.40 -2.39 8.80
C GLY A 35 -5.89 -2.47 8.50
N TYR A 36 -6.26 -3.22 7.45
CA TYR A 36 -7.66 -3.55 7.20
C TYR A 36 -8.24 -4.48 8.27
N LEU A 37 -7.53 -5.50 8.75
CA LEU A 37 -8.02 -6.51 9.69
C LEU A 37 -8.29 -5.89 11.06
N THR A 38 -7.49 -4.91 11.46
CA THR A 38 -7.67 -4.13 12.70
C THR A 38 -8.80 -3.11 12.59
N PHE A 39 -8.99 -2.49 11.41
CA PHE A 39 -10.21 -1.75 11.12
C PHE A 39 -11.43 -2.70 11.13
N TYR A 40 -11.35 -3.83 10.43
CA TYR A 40 -12.41 -4.82 10.37
C TYR A 40 -12.71 -5.46 11.71
N SER A 41 -11.74 -5.74 12.58
CA SER A 41 -12.02 -6.32 13.91
C SER A 41 -12.77 -5.32 14.78
N LYS A 42 -12.36 -4.05 14.75
CA LYS A 42 -13.03 -2.95 15.48
C LYS A 42 -14.48 -2.72 15.01
N TYR A 43 -14.76 -2.86 13.71
CA TYR A 43 -16.12 -2.78 13.16
C TYR A 43 -16.89 -4.11 13.18
N ALA A 44 -16.20 -5.26 13.19
CA ALA A 44 -16.80 -6.60 13.26
C ALA A 44 -17.27 -6.94 14.68
N GLU A 45 -16.62 -6.38 15.70
CA GLU A 45 -17.07 -6.46 17.10
C GLU A 45 -18.43 -5.76 17.28
N GLU A 46 -18.63 -4.58 16.69
CA GLU A 46 -19.90 -3.83 16.69
C GLU A 46 -21.04 -4.61 15.97
N VAL A 47 -20.68 -5.46 15.00
CA VAL A 47 -21.60 -6.30 14.22
C VAL A 47 -21.88 -7.66 14.88
N SER A 48 -21.18 -8.03 15.96
CA SER A 48 -21.24 -9.38 16.57
C SER A 48 -22.57 -9.71 17.27
N SER A 49 -23.46 -8.74 17.47
CA SER A 49 -24.58 -8.88 18.42
C SER A 49 -25.78 -9.76 17.97
N LYS A 50 -26.07 -10.02 16.68
CA LYS A 50 -27.24 -10.89 16.30
C LYS A 50 -27.08 -11.73 15.02
N ARG A 51 -27.52 -13.00 15.11
CA ARG A 51 -27.60 -14.02 14.04
C ARG A 51 -28.69 -13.71 12.98
N ASN A 52 -28.46 -12.74 12.10
CA ASN A 52 -29.41 -12.40 11.02
C ASN A 52 -28.73 -12.48 9.63
N PRO A 53 -29.32 -13.12 8.60
CA PRO A 53 -28.77 -13.17 7.22
C PRO A 53 -28.51 -11.78 6.60
N MET A 54 -29.17 -10.73 7.09
CA MET A 54 -28.88 -9.33 6.76
C MET A 54 -27.42 -8.91 7.09
N ARG A 55 -26.68 -9.74 7.84
CA ARG A 55 -25.27 -9.53 8.20
C ARG A 55 -24.34 -9.57 6.99
N TYR A 56 -24.54 -10.51 6.06
CA TYR A 56 -23.70 -10.59 4.85
C TYR A 56 -23.91 -9.37 3.96
N LEU A 57 -25.16 -8.90 3.86
CA LEU A 57 -25.50 -7.70 3.09
C LEU A 57 -24.90 -6.43 3.72
N LYS A 58 -24.94 -6.31 5.06
CA LYS A 58 -24.28 -5.22 5.78
C LYS A 58 -22.77 -5.25 5.61
N LEU A 59 -22.15 -6.43 5.67
CA LEU A 59 -20.72 -6.59 5.45
C LEU A 59 -20.32 -6.22 4.02
N ALA A 60 -21.05 -6.71 3.02
CA ALA A 60 -20.82 -6.37 1.61
C ALA A 60 -21.01 -4.87 1.34
N LYS A 61 -22.07 -4.26 1.89
CA LYS A 61 -22.30 -2.81 1.81
C LYS A 61 -21.16 -2.03 2.46
N ASN A 62 -20.71 -2.44 3.64
CA ASN A 62 -19.64 -1.76 4.36
C ASN A 62 -18.29 -1.92 3.65
N LEU A 63 -18.00 -3.10 3.09
CA LEU A 63 -16.84 -3.33 2.23
C LEU A 63 -16.88 -2.41 1.02
N PHE A 64 -18.03 -2.30 0.36
CA PHE A 64 -18.22 -1.44 -0.79
C PHE A 64 -18.02 0.04 -0.43
N ILE A 65 -18.57 0.50 0.70
CA ILE A 65 -18.38 1.88 1.18
C ILE A 65 -16.91 2.14 1.51
N ALA A 66 -16.24 1.22 2.20
CA ALA A 66 -14.82 1.34 2.54
C ALA A 66 -13.95 1.40 1.28
N PHE A 67 -14.25 0.55 0.29
CA PHE A 67 -13.59 0.56 -1.01
C PHE A 67 -13.80 1.89 -1.75
N LEU A 68 -15.05 2.37 -1.81
CA LEU A 68 -15.36 3.66 -2.41
C LEU A 68 -14.64 4.82 -1.70
N LEU A 69 -14.45 4.75 -0.38
CA LEU A 69 -13.77 5.82 0.40
C LEU A 69 -12.26 5.84 0.16
N LYS A 70 -11.70 4.75 -0.35
CA LYS A 70 -10.28 4.65 -0.72
C LYS A 70 -9.97 5.12 -2.15
N LEU A 71 -11.00 5.44 -2.92
CA LEU A 71 -10.88 6.09 -4.22
C LEU A 71 -10.91 7.61 -4.03
N ASN A 72 -10.11 8.33 -4.81
CA ASN A 72 -10.17 9.79 -4.89
C ASN A 72 -11.61 10.27 -5.17
N PRO A 73 -12.12 11.34 -4.51
CA PRO A 73 -13.46 11.88 -4.74
C PRO A 73 -13.88 12.02 -6.21
N ALA A 74 -12.97 12.47 -7.08
CA ALA A 74 -13.24 12.59 -8.51
C ALA A 74 -13.40 11.22 -9.19
N ARG A 75 -12.52 10.27 -8.87
CA ARG A 75 -12.56 8.89 -9.41
C ARG A 75 -13.78 8.12 -8.94
N ARG A 76 -14.21 8.35 -7.70
CA ARG A 76 -15.47 7.81 -7.18
C ARG A 76 -16.66 8.24 -8.03
N PHE A 77 -16.74 9.52 -8.41
CA PHE A 77 -17.83 10.01 -9.25
C PHE A 77 -17.82 9.34 -10.63
N ILE A 78 -16.65 9.24 -11.26
CA ILE A 78 -16.48 8.55 -12.55
C ILE A 78 -16.90 7.07 -12.44
N TYR A 79 -16.51 6.39 -11.37
CA TYR A 79 -16.91 5.00 -11.11
C TYR A 79 -18.43 4.84 -11.09
N PHE A 80 -19.16 5.73 -10.41
CA PHE A 80 -20.62 5.68 -10.39
C PHE A 80 -21.24 5.96 -11.76
N VAL A 81 -20.70 6.90 -12.53
CA VAL A 81 -21.17 7.17 -13.90
C VAL A 81 -20.99 5.94 -14.78
N LEU A 82 -19.82 5.29 -14.73
CA LEU A 82 -19.55 4.08 -15.52
C LEU A 82 -20.41 2.90 -15.08
N LEU A 83 -20.66 2.75 -13.77
CA LEU A 83 -21.54 1.72 -13.24
C LEU A 83 -23.00 1.95 -13.64
N PHE A 84 -23.43 3.22 -13.64
CA PHE A 84 -24.75 3.60 -14.13
C PHE A 84 -24.89 3.32 -15.63
N LEU A 85 -23.90 3.69 -16.45
CA LEU A 85 -23.88 3.40 -17.89
C LEU A 85 -23.90 1.88 -18.16
N PHE A 86 -23.14 1.10 -17.38
CA PHE A 86 -23.13 -0.35 -17.47
C PHE A 86 -24.53 -0.92 -17.19
N PHE A 87 -25.16 -0.51 -16.09
CA PHE A 87 -26.49 -1.00 -15.69
C PHE A 87 -27.58 -0.55 -16.67
N TRP A 88 -27.52 0.71 -17.12
CA TRP A 88 -28.42 1.25 -18.13
C TRP A 88 -28.27 0.52 -19.47
N GLY A 89 -27.03 0.25 -19.88
CA GLY A 89 -26.72 -0.53 -21.07
C GLY A 89 -27.27 -1.95 -20.99
N TRP A 90 -27.13 -2.61 -19.84
CA TRP A 90 -27.69 -3.95 -19.61
C TRP A 90 -29.21 -3.91 -19.73
N GLN A 91 -29.88 -3.01 -19.02
CA GLN A 91 -31.34 -2.98 -18.95
C GLN A 91 -32.01 -2.71 -20.31
N ASN A 92 -31.32 -2.02 -21.21
CA ASN A 92 -31.82 -1.68 -22.55
C ASN A 92 -31.20 -2.55 -23.66
N ASP A 93 -30.47 -3.62 -23.32
CA ASP A 93 -29.75 -4.50 -24.26
C ASP A 93 -28.77 -3.75 -25.20
N ILE A 94 -28.24 -2.60 -24.75
CA ILE A 94 -27.25 -1.80 -25.49
C ILE A 94 -25.86 -2.27 -25.11
N TRP A 95 -25.37 -3.29 -25.84
CA TRP A 95 -24.08 -3.93 -25.57
C TRP A 95 -22.88 -2.96 -25.56
N PHE A 96 -22.91 -1.91 -26.39
CA PHE A 96 -21.84 -0.91 -26.43
C PHE A 96 -21.61 -0.20 -25.08
N TYR A 97 -22.69 0.15 -24.36
CA TYR A 97 -22.59 0.78 -23.04
C TYR A 97 -22.14 -0.20 -21.96
N VAL A 98 -22.54 -1.47 -22.06
CA VAL A 98 -22.06 -2.54 -21.17
C VAL A 98 -20.55 -2.72 -21.34
N LEU A 99 -20.07 -2.83 -22.58
CA LEU A 99 -18.64 -2.97 -22.87
C LEU A 99 -17.86 -1.75 -22.38
N THR A 100 -18.33 -0.55 -22.70
CA THR A 100 -17.67 0.71 -22.32
C THR A 100 -17.62 0.89 -20.80
N GLY A 101 -18.72 0.62 -20.10
CA GLY A 101 -18.76 0.68 -18.64
C GLY A 101 -17.83 -0.34 -17.99
N PHE A 102 -17.81 -1.58 -18.48
CA PHE A 102 -16.94 -2.63 -17.95
C PHE A 102 -15.46 -2.30 -18.16
N VAL A 103 -15.06 -1.94 -19.38
CA VAL A 103 -13.67 -1.58 -19.71
C VAL A 103 -13.26 -0.32 -18.95
N GLY A 104 -14.14 0.70 -18.90
CA GLY A 104 -13.89 1.94 -18.18
C GLY A 104 -13.65 1.72 -16.69
N ILE A 105 -14.45 0.88 -16.03
CA ILE A 105 -14.26 0.54 -14.62
C ILE A 105 -12.90 -0.15 -14.41
N ASN A 106 -12.56 -1.12 -15.25
CA ASN A 106 -11.28 -1.84 -15.13
C ASN A 106 -10.09 -0.89 -15.32
N ILE A 107 -10.14 0.00 -16.31
CA ILE A 107 -9.10 1.02 -16.54
C ILE A 107 -9.00 1.97 -15.35
N LEU A 108 -10.12 2.48 -14.84
CA LEU A 108 -10.15 3.37 -13.69
C LEU A 108 -9.50 2.73 -12.46
N LEU A 109 -9.78 1.45 -12.21
CA LEU A 109 -9.17 0.68 -11.13
C LEU A 109 -7.68 0.44 -11.36
N ALA A 110 -7.27 0.16 -12.60
CA ALA A 110 -5.87 -0.02 -12.95
C ALA A 110 -5.07 1.27 -12.70
N PHE A 111 -5.61 2.45 -13.05
CA PHE A 111 -4.97 3.73 -12.73
C PHE A 111 -4.86 3.99 -11.23
N GLU A 112 -5.92 3.71 -10.47
CA GLU A 112 -5.89 3.85 -9.01
C GLU A 112 -4.84 2.94 -8.35
N LEU A 113 -4.66 1.72 -8.88
CA LEU A 113 -3.64 0.80 -8.42
C LEU A 113 -2.23 1.28 -8.83
N ALA A 114 -2.06 1.74 -10.06
CA ALA A 114 -0.79 2.25 -10.56
C ALA A 114 -0.27 3.42 -9.71
N ASP A 115 -1.13 4.40 -9.42
CA ASP A 115 -0.74 5.54 -8.59
C ASP A 115 -0.31 5.12 -7.18
N LYS A 116 -1.02 4.14 -6.58
CA LYS A 116 -0.66 3.60 -5.26
C LYS A 116 0.67 2.87 -5.28
N LEU A 117 0.95 2.12 -6.35
CA LEU A 117 2.22 1.42 -6.51
C LEU A 117 3.38 2.40 -6.70
N ILE A 118 3.18 3.45 -7.51
CA ILE A 118 4.18 4.50 -7.71
C ILE A 118 4.49 5.19 -6.38
N MET A 119 3.45 5.64 -5.66
CA MET A 119 3.63 6.30 -4.35
C MET A 119 4.34 5.38 -3.35
N ARG A 120 4.01 4.09 -3.33
CA ARG A 120 4.68 3.11 -2.46
C ARG A 120 6.16 2.97 -2.82
N ASN A 121 6.48 2.89 -4.10
CA ASN A 121 7.86 2.78 -4.58
C ASN A 121 8.66 4.05 -4.22
N GLU A 122 8.08 5.24 -4.38
CA GLU A 122 8.73 6.49 -3.96
C GLU A 122 9.05 6.51 -2.47
N LEU A 123 8.14 6.01 -1.63
CA LEU A 123 8.38 5.90 -0.18
C LEU A 123 9.46 4.84 0.15
N GLU A 124 9.52 3.74 -0.59
CA GLU A 124 10.55 2.71 -0.44
C GLU A 124 11.93 3.25 -0.82
N VAL A 125 12.03 3.99 -1.92
CA VAL A 125 13.25 4.70 -2.31
C VAL A 125 13.67 5.72 -1.25
N ALA A 126 12.73 6.51 -0.73
CA ALA A 126 13.01 7.48 0.33
C ALA A 126 13.53 6.80 1.61
N ARG A 127 12.97 5.65 1.98
CA ARG A 127 13.44 4.83 3.10
C ARG A 127 14.87 4.38 2.90
N ASP A 128 15.20 3.89 1.70
CA ASP A 128 16.55 3.42 1.39
C ASP A 128 17.55 4.56 1.48
N VAL A 129 17.18 5.77 1.03
CA VAL A 129 18.02 6.96 1.20
C VAL A 129 18.24 7.27 2.69
N GLN A 130 17.19 7.26 3.51
CA GLN A 130 17.32 7.50 4.96
C GLN A 130 18.23 6.47 5.63
N ILE A 131 18.01 5.17 5.36
CA ILE A 131 18.83 4.08 5.92
C ILE A 131 20.29 4.20 5.48
N ASN A 132 20.54 4.59 4.23
CA ASN A 132 21.91 4.78 3.73
C ASN A 132 22.60 6.03 4.28
N ALA A 133 21.83 7.04 4.72
CA ALA A 133 22.36 8.23 5.37
C ALA A 133 22.75 7.98 6.84
N LEU A 134 22.18 6.95 7.47
CA LEU A 134 22.54 6.59 8.84
C LEU A 134 23.99 6.10 8.93
N PRO A 135 24.66 6.35 10.07
CA PRO A 135 25.93 5.71 10.36
C PRO A 135 25.78 4.18 10.27
N LYS A 136 26.81 3.50 9.74
CA LYS A 136 26.80 2.04 9.57
C LYS A 136 27.45 1.29 10.72
N GLU A 137 28.38 1.97 11.39
CA GLU A 137 29.14 1.43 12.51
C GLU A 137 29.06 2.44 13.66
N PRO A 138 28.96 1.97 14.91
CA PRO A 138 29.02 2.84 16.05
C PRO A 138 30.41 3.49 16.15
N PRO A 139 30.47 4.78 16.56
CA PRO A 139 31.75 5.45 16.74
C PRO A 139 32.52 4.84 17.92
N GLN A 140 33.83 4.66 17.76
CA GLN A 140 34.69 4.21 18.85
C GLN A 140 35.02 5.37 19.80
N ASN A 141 34.96 5.11 21.11
CA ASN A 141 35.31 6.06 22.15
C ASN A 141 36.03 5.34 23.30
N ASP A 142 37.01 6.01 23.92
CA ASP A 142 37.84 5.44 24.99
C ASP A 142 37.06 5.23 26.30
N PHE A 143 35.98 6.00 26.51
CA PHE A 143 35.25 6.05 27.78
C PHE A 143 33.83 5.50 27.71
N TYR A 144 33.26 5.34 26.51
CA TYR A 144 31.87 4.96 26.31
C TYR A 144 31.76 3.85 25.27
N ASP A 145 30.96 2.83 25.57
CA ASP A 145 30.51 1.83 24.61
C ASP A 145 29.17 2.30 24.01
N ILE A 146 29.10 2.41 22.69
CA ILE A 146 27.97 3.02 21.98
C ILE A 146 27.47 2.01 20.96
N ASP A 147 26.16 1.79 20.93
CA ASP A 147 25.48 0.98 19.93
C ASP A 147 24.15 1.63 19.58
N PHE A 148 23.64 1.36 18.38
CA PHE A 148 22.37 1.90 17.92
C PHE A 148 21.63 0.94 17.00
N PHE A 149 20.30 1.00 17.06
CA PHE A 149 19.40 0.26 16.20
C PHE A 149 18.35 1.21 15.65
N TYR A 150 18.11 1.15 14.34
CA TYR A 150 17.13 1.99 13.66
C TYR A 150 16.14 1.13 12.87
N GLU A 151 14.86 1.28 13.19
CA GLU A 151 13.77 0.61 12.47
C GLU A 151 12.58 1.55 12.31
N THR A 152 12.14 1.76 11.07
CA THR A 152 10.96 2.57 10.78
C THR A 152 9.67 1.77 11.00
N ALA A 153 8.70 2.37 11.69
CA ALA A 153 7.39 1.75 11.90
C ALA A 153 6.54 1.67 10.61
N GLN A 154 6.74 2.60 9.68
CA GLN A 154 6.08 2.66 8.37
C GLN A 154 7.13 2.63 7.24
N GLU A 155 6.76 3.08 6.04
CA GLU A 155 7.67 3.15 4.91
C GLU A 155 8.83 4.12 5.20
N VAL A 156 8.59 5.30 5.78
CA VAL A 156 9.62 6.27 6.22
C VAL A 156 9.37 6.77 7.64
N GLY A 157 10.44 7.11 8.37
CA GLY A 157 10.40 7.63 9.74
C GLY A 157 10.83 9.10 9.84
N GLY A 158 10.45 9.77 10.92
CA GLY A 158 10.90 11.13 11.25
C GLY A 158 12.11 11.18 12.20
N ASP A 159 12.61 10.01 12.61
CA ASP A 159 13.74 9.89 13.52
C ASP A 159 15.05 10.03 12.73
N TYR A 160 15.99 10.80 13.25
CA TYR A 160 17.32 11.02 12.66
C TYR A 160 18.39 10.77 13.71
N LEU A 161 19.44 10.04 13.34
CA LEU A 161 20.58 9.73 14.18
C LEU A 161 21.88 9.97 13.39
N ASP A 162 22.81 10.73 13.97
CA ASP A 162 24.12 10.98 13.37
C ASP A 162 25.20 11.15 14.44
N PHE A 163 26.43 10.83 14.08
CA PHE A 163 27.62 10.93 14.91
C PHE A 163 28.66 11.78 14.20
N SER A 164 29.04 12.91 14.79
CA SER A 164 30.15 13.70 14.25
C SER A 164 31.43 13.42 15.05
N CYS A 165 32.49 12.99 14.36
CA CYS A 165 33.82 12.82 14.93
C CYS A 165 34.68 14.07 14.71
N ASP A 166 35.64 14.32 15.62
CA ASP A 166 36.62 15.37 15.42
C ASP A 166 37.57 15.00 14.26
N PRO A 167 37.82 15.91 13.29
CA PRO A 167 38.69 15.62 12.16
C PRO A 167 40.14 15.30 12.53
N THR A 168 40.59 15.71 13.72
CA THR A 168 42.01 15.60 14.11
C THR A 168 42.37 14.29 14.81
N ASP A 169 41.49 13.75 15.65
CA ASP A 169 41.73 12.50 16.40
C ASP A 169 40.70 11.40 16.12
N ASN A 170 39.72 11.66 15.24
CA ASN A 170 38.62 10.78 14.87
C ASN A 170 37.76 10.31 16.07
N LYS A 171 37.82 11.01 17.21
CA LYS A 171 37.00 10.71 18.38
C LYS A 171 35.63 11.32 18.26
N LEU A 172 34.64 10.65 18.85
CA LEU A 172 33.27 11.14 18.90
C LEU A 172 33.19 12.50 19.59
N LYS A 173 32.59 13.48 18.90
CA LYS A 173 32.43 14.86 19.39
C LYS A 173 30.98 15.22 19.69
N HIS A 174 30.07 14.86 18.80
CA HIS A 174 28.65 15.12 18.95
C HIS A 174 27.84 13.88 18.57
N ILE A 175 26.79 13.64 19.34
CA ILE A 175 25.71 12.71 19.03
C ILE A 175 24.49 13.56 18.71
N ILE A 176 23.93 13.41 17.52
CA ILE A 176 22.76 14.16 17.07
C ILE A 176 21.61 13.18 16.98
N ILE A 177 20.56 13.44 17.75
CA ILE A 177 19.31 12.68 17.71
C ILE A 177 18.18 13.68 17.49
N GLY A 178 17.40 13.48 16.44
CA GLY A 178 16.23 14.28 16.11
C GLY A 178 15.00 13.40 15.97
N ASP A 179 13.86 13.89 16.46
CA ASP A 179 12.54 13.32 16.20
C ASP A 179 11.68 14.45 15.60
N VAL A 180 11.34 14.31 14.32
CA VAL A 180 10.49 15.26 13.62
C VAL A 180 9.03 14.90 13.85
N SER A 181 8.30 15.79 14.53
CA SER A 181 6.85 15.66 14.71
C SER A 181 6.11 15.67 13.37
N GLY A 182 5.79 14.48 12.86
CA GLY A 182 5.06 14.25 11.62
C GLY A 182 5.15 12.78 11.20
N LYS A 183 4.49 12.40 10.10
CA LYS A 183 4.55 11.02 9.58
C LYS A 183 4.64 11.05 8.06
N GLY A 184 5.36 10.10 7.46
CA GLY A 184 5.50 10.00 6.01
C GLY A 184 6.53 10.96 5.43
N LEU A 185 6.49 11.19 4.11
CA LEU A 185 7.48 11.95 3.35
C LEU A 185 7.66 13.42 3.81
N GLY A 186 6.67 14.01 4.49
CA GLY A 186 6.75 15.39 4.98
C GLY A 186 7.55 15.57 6.28
N ALA A 187 7.89 14.47 6.96
CA ALA A 187 8.68 14.46 8.20
C ALA A 187 10.08 13.86 8.01
N ALA A 188 10.30 13.27 6.83
CA ALA A 188 11.53 12.61 6.38
C ALA A 188 12.40 13.59 5.59
#